data_AF-A0A2T4NUC5-F1
#
_entry.id   AF-A0A2T4NUC5-F1
#
_cell.length_a   1.000
_cell.length_b   1.000
_cell.length_c   1.000
_cell.angle_alpha   90.00
_cell.angle_beta   90.00
_cell.angle_gamma   90.00
#
_symmetry.space_group_name_H-M   'P 1'
#
loop_
_entity.id
_entity.type
_entity.pdbx_description
1 polymer ?
#
loop_
_entity_poly.entity_id
_entity_poly.type
_entity_poly.pdbx_seq_one_letter_code
_entity_poly.pdbx_strand_id
1 'polypeptide(L)'
;MTTPEERDDELEAPRPPGLPEGFRIEGWEVGAVIGSGGWGTVYEARTVADGTPVAVKVLPTGALGPGQRAALGELVAREVRFSAEADHPHLVRTHAVCTVEAPQLPALDGAIALVMDRAEASLKDVLDAAGTGGPIADAGRVLRGVAAGLAHMHDAGWVHGDLKPANVLLGPDGEVWLADFGLTAELDGTHAHLPPLGTLDHLPPEWWSQRTGTQGAVVRPTADIWAFGVLAHQVLTGGLHPFPGATARARSLAAQTYARGTAPLRLDAGLDEDMRRLIADCLAPDHAARLPHTAGSVAARVDAATASPQRRRRRMPALAAGLVVLTAAAVAGAALLGGGEGGLTQDDERDSGTPTVSGTPTPLAGEIPENSDVPEALRPVIARAAHRCTDEEITPALLAALIKAESNFDPKASRPESEEYGIAMWTPSVFRAWAVDGDGDGDKDHMSPPDAISTMSLYVCWLDQRFKQAGLPKKDLPALVAAGYRTSDRTVIEERGVPERVRPHVDKVMRYLAEYEG
;
A
#
# COMPACT_ATOMS: atom_id res chain seq x y z
N MET A 1 -50.51 -18.30 -16.89
CA MET A 1 -50.41 -17.33 -15.78
C MET A 1 -49.14 -17.67 -15.04
N THR A 2 -48.03 -17.10 -15.48
CA THR A 2 -46.68 -17.25 -14.95
C THR A 2 -46.33 -15.92 -14.32
N THR A 3 -45.95 -15.95 -13.04
CA THR A 3 -45.56 -14.80 -12.22
C THR A 3 -44.26 -14.18 -12.76
N PRO A 4 -44.10 -12.84 -12.74
CA PRO A 4 -42.85 -12.21 -13.14
C PRO A 4 -41.80 -12.36 -12.02
N GLU A 5 -40.61 -12.79 -12.39
CA GLU A 5 -39.40 -12.77 -11.55
C GLU A 5 -39.08 -11.32 -11.16
N GLU A 6 -39.09 -11.06 -9.86
CA GLU A 6 -38.48 -9.89 -9.25
C GLU A 6 -36.98 -9.97 -9.50
N ARG A 7 -36.46 -9.01 -10.26
CA ARG A 7 -35.02 -8.78 -10.39
C ARG A 7 -34.58 -8.10 -9.10
N ASP A 8 -33.66 -8.74 -8.40
CA ASP A 8 -32.88 -8.10 -7.33
C ASP A 8 -32.04 -6.99 -7.96
N ASP A 9 -32.57 -5.76 -7.95
CA ASP A 9 -31.78 -4.54 -8.09
C ASP A 9 -30.90 -4.45 -6.82
N GLU A 10 -29.66 -4.91 -6.93
CA GLU A 10 -28.61 -4.53 -5.98
C GLU A 10 -28.63 -3.00 -5.86
N LEU A 11 -28.88 -2.50 -4.65
CA LEU A 11 -28.81 -1.09 -4.29
C LEU A 11 -27.39 -0.56 -4.56
N GLU A 12 -27.14 -0.12 -5.79
CA GLU A 12 -25.97 0.65 -6.19
C GLU A 12 -25.96 1.91 -5.30
N ALA A 13 -24.97 2.03 -4.40
CA ALA A 13 -24.81 3.23 -3.60
C ALA A 13 -24.81 4.46 -4.52
N PRO A 14 -25.52 5.55 -4.18
CA PRO A 14 -25.62 6.71 -5.07
C PRO A 14 -24.22 7.20 -5.42
N ARG A 15 -23.89 7.19 -6.72
CA ARG A 15 -22.59 7.69 -7.21
C ARG A 15 -22.41 9.12 -6.69
N PRO A 16 -21.25 9.47 -6.11
CA PRO A 16 -20.99 10.84 -5.70
C PRO A 16 -21.21 11.76 -6.92
N PRO A 17 -21.80 12.96 -6.73
CA PRO A 17 -22.13 13.83 -7.86
C PRO A 17 -20.86 14.19 -8.61
N GLY A 18 -20.72 13.67 -9.82
CA GLY A 18 -19.64 14.01 -10.73
C GLY A 18 -19.88 15.34 -11.42
N LEU A 19 -18.85 15.87 -12.10
CA LEU A 19 -19.05 16.97 -13.03
C LEU A 19 -20.01 16.54 -14.15
N PRO A 20 -21.00 17.37 -14.51
CA PRO A 20 -21.93 17.05 -15.59
C PRO A 20 -21.21 17.08 -16.95
N GLU A 21 -21.70 16.30 -17.91
CA GLU A 21 -21.22 16.39 -19.29
C GLU A 21 -21.45 17.82 -19.84
N GLY A 22 -20.47 18.32 -20.59
CA GLY A 22 -20.41 19.70 -21.04
C GLY A 22 -19.90 20.70 -19.99
N PHE A 23 -19.59 20.26 -18.76
CA PHE A 23 -18.95 21.12 -17.77
C PHE A 23 -17.59 21.59 -18.27
N ARG A 24 -17.27 22.86 -18.07
CA ARG A 24 -16.01 23.44 -18.53
C ARG A 24 -15.07 23.70 -17.37
N ILE A 25 -13.88 23.16 -17.48
CA ILE A 25 -12.74 23.51 -16.64
C ILE A 25 -11.80 24.29 -17.54
N GLU A 26 -11.74 25.61 -17.36
CA GLU A 26 -10.93 26.50 -18.19
C GLU A 26 -11.12 26.26 -19.71
N GLY A 27 -10.10 25.74 -20.40
CA GLY A 27 -10.09 25.47 -21.84
C GLY A 27 -10.55 24.06 -22.24
N TRP A 28 -11.07 23.25 -21.31
CA TRP A 28 -11.47 21.87 -21.53
C TRP A 28 -12.94 21.64 -21.22
N GLU A 29 -13.61 20.88 -22.08
CA GLU A 29 -14.99 20.46 -21.91
C GLU A 29 -15.03 18.99 -21.47
N VAL A 30 -15.63 18.74 -20.32
CA VAL A 30 -15.74 17.43 -19.67
C VAL A 30 -16.87 16.62 -20.29
N GLY A 31 -16.62 15.35 -20.57
CA GLY A 31 -17.57 14.37 -21.06
C GLY A 31 -17.85 13.27 -20.04
N ALA A 32 -18.04 12.04 -20.52
CA ALA A 32 -18.40 10.90 -19.69
C ALA A 32 -17.30 10.53 -18.68
N VAL A 33 -17.69 9.94 -17.55
CA VAL A 33 -16.77 9.30 -16.61
C VAL A 33 -16.17 8.06 -17.27
N ILE A 34 -14.83 7.97 -17.28
CA ILE A 34 -14.09 6.83 -17.83
C ILE A 34 -13.36 6.01 -16.75
N GLY A 35 -13.29 6.53 -15.52
CA GLY A 35 -12.77 5.79 -14.38
C GLY A 35 -13.12 6.46 -13.06
N SER A 36 -13.22 5.68 -11.98
CA SER A 36 -13.38 6.19 -10.63
C SER A 36 -12.52 5.36 -9.67
N GLY A 37 -11.88 6.03 -8.71
CA GLY A 37 -10.99 5.38 -7.75
C GLY A 37 -10.98 6.12 -6.42
N GLY A 38 -10.19 5.61 -5.46
CA GLY A 38 -10.15 6.14 -4.09
C GLY A 38 -9.70 7.60 -3.96
N TRP A 39 -9.02 8.13 -4.98
CA TRP A 39 -8.44 9.47 -4.97
C TRP A 39 -9.22 10.49 -5.81
N GLY A 40 -10.13 10.04 -6.68
CA GLY A 40 -10.85 10.92 -7.57
C GLY A 40 -11.54 10.22 -8.74
N THR A 41 -12.12 11.04 -9.61
CA THR A 41 -12.87 10.59 -10.79
C THR A 41 -12.17 11.06 -12.05
N VAL A 42 -12.02 10.16 -13.03
CA VAL A 42 -11.41 10.45 -14.33
C VAL A 42 -12.51 10.57 -15.38
N TYR A 43 -12.49 11.67 -16.11
CA TYR A 43 -13.42 11.98 -17.17
C TYR A 43 -12.73 11.95 -18.54
N GLU A 44 -13.45 11.50 -19.56
CA GLU A 44 -13.17 11.93 -20.92
C GLU A 44 -13.34 13.44 -21.00
N ALA A 45 -12.48 14.12 -21.74
CA ALA A 45 -12.65 15.54 -22.03
C ALA A 45 -12.04 15.87 -23.39
N ARG A 46 -12.30 17.09 -23.86
CA ARG A 46 -11.76 17.61 -25.12
C ARG A 46 -11.32 19.06 -24.95
N THR A 47 -10.28 19.46 -25.64
CA THR A 47 -9.90 20.88 -25.74
C THR A 47 -11.01 21.66 -26.45
N VAL A 48 -11.38 22.82 -25.93
CA VAL A 48 -12.40 23.68 -26.55
C VAL A 48 -11.87 24.31 -27.86
N ALA A 49 -10.55 24.48 -27.97
CA ALA A 49 -9.93 25.14 -29.11
C ALA A 49 -10.02 24.33 -30.42
N ASP A 50 -9.75 23.02 -30.36
CA ASP A 50 -9.59 22.15 -31.53
C ASP A 50 -10.22 20.75 -31.37
N GLY A 51 -10.84 20.45 -30.22
CA GLY A 51 -11.55 19.19 -29.99
C GLY A 51 -10.65 17.98 -29.72
N THR A 52 -9.35 18.22 -29.50
CA THR A 52 -8.34 17.20 -29.19
C THR A 52 -8.74 16.45 -27.92
N PRO A 53 -8.79 15.11 -27.94
CA PRO A 53 -9.21 14.31 -26.79
C PRO A 53 -8.14 14.33 -25.69
N VAL A 54 -8.60 14.51 -24.45
CA VAL A 54 -7.79 14.45 -23.23
C VAL A 54 -8.54 13.66 -22.15
N ALA A 55 -7.85 13.31 -21.07
CA ALA A 55 -8.48 12.84 -19.85
C ALA A 55 -8.33 13.89 -18.74
N VAL A 56 -9.32 14.01 -17.87
CA VAL A 56 -9.29 14.92 -16.72
C VAL A 56 -9.54 14.13 -15.44
N LYS A 57 -8.54 14.04 -14.57
CA LYS A 57 -8.66 13.44 -13.23
C LYS A 57 -8.99 14.52 -12.21
N VAL A 58 -10.18 14.46 -11.64
CA VAL A 58 -10.67 15.40 -10.64
C VAL A 58 -10.52 14.81 -9.24
N LEU A 59 -9.81 15.53 -8.39
CA LEU A 59 -9.48 15.17 -7.01
C LEU A 59 -10.27 16.10 -6.07
N PRO A 60 -11.32 15.59 -5.38
CA PRO A 60 -12.15 16.42 -4.52
C PRO A 60 -11.35 16.95 -3.33
N THR A 61 -11.27 18.27 -3.18
CA THR A 61 -10.57 18.93 -2.05
C THR A 61 -11.55 19.50 -1.03
N GLY A 62 -12.78 19.84 -1.45
CA GLY A 62 -13.76 20.59 -0.65
C GLY A 62 -14.35 19.82 0.54
N ALA A 63 -14.42 18.49 0.46
CA ALA A 63 -14.95 17.63 1.54
C ALA A 63 -13.88 17.09 2.50
N LEU A 64 -12.60 17.38 2.25
CA LEU A 64 -11.48 16.80 2.99
C LEU A 64 -11.12 17.62 4.24
N GLY A 65 -10.87 16.92 5.35
CA GLY A 65 -10.34 17.53 6.57
C GLY A 65 -8.97 18.20 6.32
N PRO A 66 -8.52 19.15 7.17
CA PRO A 66 -7.26 19.88 6.96
C PRO A 66 -6.03 18.98 6.72
N GLY A 67 -5.90 17.86 7.43
CA GLY A 67 -4.80 16.90 7.25
C GLY A 67 -4.87 16.15 5.91
N GLN A 68 -6.08 15.74 5.49
CA GLN A 68 -6.30 15.09 4.19
C GLN A 68 -6.07 16.04 3.02
N ARG A 69 -6.42 17.33 3.17
CA ARG A 69 -6.10 18.37 2.17
C ARG A 69 -4.60 18.60 2.03
N ALA A 70 -3.86 18.61 3.13
CA ALA A 70 -2.40 18.73 3.09
C ALA A 70 -1.76 17.52 2.38
N ALA A 71 -2.18 16.30 2.74
CA ALA A 71 -1.70 15.08 2.09
C ALA A 71 -2.04 15.06 0.59
N LEU A 72 -3.27 15.42 0.21
CA LEU A 72 -3.67 15.52 -1.20
C LEU A 72 -2.86 16.59 -1.95
N GLY A 73 -2.61 17.73 -1.31
CA GLY A 73 -1.76 18.78 -1.87
C GLY A 73 -0.32 18.30 -2.14
N GLU A 74 0.25 17.50 -1.25
CA GLU A 74 1.57 16.88 -1.46
C GLU A 74 1.56 15.86 -2.61
N LEU A 75 0.52 15.01 -2.70
CA LEU A 75 0.37 14.06 -3.81
C LEU A 75 0.29 14.80 -5.16
N VAL A 76 -0.51 15.87 -5.24
CA VAL A 76 -0.64 16.69 -6.45
C VAL A 76 0.68 17.38 -6.79
N ALA A 77 1.32 18.03 -5.81
CA ALA A 77 2.60 18.71 -6.03
C ALA A 77 3.67 17.73 -6.54
N ARG A 78 3.64 16.49 -6.06
CA ARG A 78 4.54 15.44 -6.50
C ARG A 78 4.25 14.97 -7.93
N GLU A 79 2.98 14.74 -8.26
CA GLU A 79 2.58 14.35 -9.61
C GLU A 79 2.96 15.43 -10.63
N VAL A 80 2.76 16.71 -10.31
CA VAL A 80 3.18 17.83 -11.17
C VAL A 80 4.70 17.88 -11.33
N ARG A 81 5.46 17.72 -10.24
CA ARG A 81 6.93 17.73 -10.30
C ARG A 81 7.45 16.59 -11.16
N PHE A 82 6.93 15.38 -10.93
CA PHE A 82 7.31 14.20 -11.69
C PHE A 82 7.02 14.38 -13.19
N SER A 83 5.80 14.78 -13.56
CA SER A 83 5.42 14.98 -14.96
C SER A 83 6.25 16.07 -15.67
N ALA A 84 6.81 17.03 -14.93
CA ALA A 84 7.69 18.05 -15.50
C ALA A 84 9.13 17.56 -15.71
N GLU A 85 9.61 16.63 -14.88
CA GLU A 85 10.99 16.13 -14.90
C GLU A 85 11.16 14.86 -15.74
N ALA A 86 10.11 14.04 -15.87
CA ALA A 86 10.14 12.71 -16.48
C ALA A 86 9.33 12.63 -17.79
N ASP A 87 9.73 13.39 -18.82
CA ASP A 87 9.12 13.31 -20.16
C ASP A 87 9.67 12.07 -20.91
N HIS A 88 8.81 11.09 -21.18
CA HIS A 88 9.19 9.83 -21.81
C HIS A 88 8.01 9.18 -22.54
N PRO A 89 8.22 8.51 -23.71
CA PRO A 89 7.15 7.90 -24.50
C PRO A 89 6.35 6.79 -23.79
N HIS A 90 6.83 6.31 -22.63
CA HIS A 90 6.16 5.30 -21.83
C HIS A 90 5.59 5.83 -20.50
N LEU A 91 5.46 7.14 -20.36
CA LEU A 91 4.84 7.80 -19.22
C LEU A 91 3.69 8.67 -19.71
N VAL A 92 2.57 8.69 -18.99
CA VAL A 92 1.44 9.55 -19.33
C VAL A 92 1.83 11.02 -19.13
N ARG A 93 1.50 11.88 -20.08
CA ARG A 93 1.80 13.31 -19.95
C ARG A 93 0.69 14.02 -19.19
N THR A 94 1.07 14.85 -18.22
CA THR A 94 0.18 15.88 -17.67
C THR A 94 0.34 17.18 -18.47
N HIS A 95 -0.74 17.64 -19.10
CA HIS A 95 -0.74 18.88 -19.89
C HIS A 95 -0.96 20.12 -19.04
N ALA A 96 -1.81 20.03 -18.01
CA ALA A 96 -2.17 21.15 -17.15
C ALA A 96 -2.70 20.69 -15.80
N VAL A 97 -2.62 21.59 -14.81
CA VAL A 97 -3.28 21.47 -13.52
C VAL A 97 -4.17 22.68 -13.30
N CYS A 98 -5.44 22.42 -13.07
CA CYS A 98 -6.49 23.43 -12.97
C CYS A 98 -7.20 23.32 -11.63
N THR A 99 -7.86 24.40 -11.24
CA THR A 99 -8.81 24.39 -10.12
C THR A 99 -10.22 24.32 -10.69
N VAL A 100 -11.05 23.42 -10.18
CA VAL A 100 -12.46 23.32 -10.55
C VAL A 100 -13.23 24.44 -9.86
N GLU A 101 -13.80 25.36 -10.64
CA GLU A 101 -14.70 26.40 -10.15
C GLU A 101 -16.15 25.95 -10.37
N ALA A 102 -16.78 25.43 -9.32
CA ALA A 102 -18.12 24.87 -9.37
C ALA A 102 -18.91 25.25 -8.11
N PRO A 103 -19.24 26.54 -7.89
CA PRO A 103 -19.93 26.99 -6.68
C PRO A 103 -21.30 26.30 -6.46
N GLN A 104 -21.92 25.82 -7.53
CA GLN A 104 -23.15 25.02 -7.52
C GLN A 104 -22.96 23.54 -7.14
N LEU A 105 -21.70 23.07 -7.07
CA LEU A 105 -21.30 21.73 -6.64
C LEU A 105 -20.26 21.85 -5.49
N PRO A 106 -20.68 22.18 -4.26
CA PRO A 106 -19.75 22.46 -3.15
C PRO A 106 -18.75 21.34 -2.83
N ALA A 107 -19.07 20.09 -3.15
CA ALA A 107 -18.17 18.95 -2.96
C ALA A 107 -16.99 18.92 -3.96
N LEU A 108 -17.14 19.58 -5.12
CA LEU A 108 -16.17 19.65 -6.20
C LEU A 108 -15.62 21.06 -6.41
N ASP A 109 -16.21 22.08 -5.78
CA ASP A 109 -15.68 23.44 -5.82
C ASP A 109 -14.30 23.50 -5.16
N GLY A 110 -13.33 24.09 -5.86
CA GLY A 110 -11.93 24.12 -5.46
C GLY A 110 -11.19 22.78 -5.64
N ALA A 111 -11.82 21.75 -6.23
CA ALA A 111 -11.17 20.49 -6.54
C ALA A 111 -9.99 20.70 -7.50
N ILE A 112 -8.99 19.84 -7.43
CA ILE A 112 -7.86 19.89 -8.35
C ILE A 112 -8.18 19.01 -9.55
N ALA A 113 -7.98 19.54 -10.75
CA ALA A 113 -8.15 18.81 -12.01
C ALA A 113 -6.79 18.66 -12.70
N LEU A 114 -6.39 17.42 -12.96
CA LEU A 114 -5.19 17.07 -13.72
C LEU A 114 -5.60 16.73 -15.15
N VAL A 115 -5.17 17.53 -16.12
CA VAL A 115 -5.41 17.30 -17.55
C VAL A 115 -4.26 16.48 -18.11
N MET A 116 -4.56 15.35 -18.76
CA MET A 116 -3.57 14.37 -19.20
C MET A 116 -3.91 13.76 -20.56
N ASP A 117 -2.96 13.01 -21.13
CA ASP A 117 -3.19 12.24 -22.36
C ASP A 117 -4.40 11.30 -22.21
N ARG A 118 -5.18 11.16 -23.28
CA ARG A 118 -6.31 10.22 -23.32
C ARG A 118 -5.87 8.85 -23.82
N ALA A 119 -5.96 7.85 -22.95
CA ALA A 119 -5.83 6.45 -23.31
C ALA A 119 -7.13 5.86 -23.88
N GLU A 120 -6.99 4.81 -24.70
CA GLU A 120 -8.11 4.02 -25.22
C GLU A 120 -8.68 3.08 -24.16
N ALA A 121 -7.80 2.45 -23.36
CA ALA A 121 -8.16 1.54 -22.27
C ALA A 121 -7.06 1.45 -21.22
N SER A 122 -7.38 0.98 -20.01
CA SER A 122 -6.37 0.48 -19.09
C SER A 122 -6.04 -0.98 -19.37
N LEU A 123 -4.85 -1.43 -18.98
CA LEU A 123 -4.48 -2.84 -19.03
C LEU A 123 -5.40 -3.69 -18.15
N LYS A 124 -5.95 -3.13 -17.07
CA LYS A 124 -6.97 -3.79 -16.26
C LYS A 124 -8.22 -4.10 -17.11
N ASP A 125 -8.72 -3.15 -17.89
CA ASP A 125 -9.91 -3.35 -18.73
C ASP A 125 -9.66 -4.44 -19.78
N VAL A 126 -8.45 -4.49 -20.35
CA VAL A 126 -8.04 -5.54 -21.28
C VAL A 126 -7.98 -6.91 -20.61
N LEU A 127 -7.45 -7.00 -19.39
CA LEU A 127 -7.38 -8.26 -18.64
C LEU A 127 -8.76 -8.74 -18.21
N ASP A 128 -9.65 -7.84 -17.81
CA ASP A 128 -11.03 -8.18 -17.42
C ASP A 128 -11.86 -8.64 -18.63
N ALA A 129 -11.58 -8.11 -19.83
CA ALA A 129 -12.19 -8.55 -21.07
C ALA A 129 -11.55 -9.81 -21.67
N ALA A 130 -10.33 -10.16 -21.28
CA ALA A 130 -9.62 -11.32 -21.79
C ALA A 130 -10.20 -12.63 -21.24
N GLY A 131 -10.25 -13.67 -22.08
CA GLY A 131 -10.47 -15.04 -21.60
C GLY A 131 -9.26 -15.53 -20.79
N THR A 132 -9.50 -16.33 -19.75
CA THR A 132 -8.43 -16.88 -18.93
C THR A 132 -7.59 -17.91 -19.70
N GLY A 133 -6.29 -17.97 -19.44
CA GLY A 133 -5.42 -19.08 -19.88
C GLY A 133 -4.51 -18.80 -21.08
N GLY A 134 -4.29 -17.54 -21.47
CA GLY A 134 -3.31 -17.18 -22.49
C GLY A 134 -2.87 -15.71 -22.46
N PRO A 135 -1.76 -15.35 -23.11
CA PRO A 135 -1.29 -13.97 -23.15
C PRO A 135 -2.31 -13.03 -23.79
N ILE A 136 -2.39 -11.80 -23.30
CA ILE A 136 -3.12 -10.74 -23.99
C ILE A 136 -2.49 -10.42 -25.35
N ALA A 137 -3.26 -9.75 -26.21
CA ALA A 137 -2.73 -9.20 -27.46
C ALA A 137 -1.54 -8.26 -27.18
N ASP A 138 -0.49 -8.37 -27.99
CA ASP A 138 0.73 -7.55 -27.87
C ASP A 138 1.41 -7.55 -26.49
N ALA A 139 1.23 -8.61 -25.69
CA ALA A 139 1.84 -8.78 -24.36
C ALA A 139 3.33 -8.38 -24.32
N GLY A 140 4.14 -8.80 -25.30
CA GLY A 140 5.56 -8.43 -25.35
C GLY A 140 5.82 -6.93 -25.47
N ARG A 141 5.00 -6.22 -26.25
CA ARG A 141 5.08 -4.75 -26.39
C ARG A 141 4.70 -4.07 -25.09
N VAL A 142 3.61 -4.52 -24.45
CA VAL A 142 3.17 -3.99 -23.15
C VAL A 142 4.26 -4.14 -22.10
N LEU A 143 4.81 -5.33 -21.94
CA LEU A 143 5.87 -5.59 -20.96
C LEU A 143 7.14 -4.79 -21.24
N ARG A 144 7.51 -4.62 -22.52
CA ARG A 144 8.64 -3.79 -22.91
C ARG A 144 8.38 -2.32 -22.55
N GLY A 145 7.21 -1.78 -22.87
CA GLY A 145 6.84 -0.40 -22.59
C GLY A 145 6.85 -0.10 -21.09
N VAL A 146 6.25 -0.98 -20.29
CA VAL A 146 6.25 -0.88 -18.82
C VAL A 146 7.70 -0.89 -18.28
N ALA A 147 8.52 -1.87 -18.69
CA ALA A 147 9.90 -1.96 -18.20
C ALA A 147 10.76 -0.76 -18.61
N ALA A 148 10.55 -0.22 -19.82
CA ALA A 148 11.24 0.97 -20.30
C ALA A 148 10.79 2.24 -19.54
N GLY A 149 9.49 2.38 -19.25
CA GLY A 149 8.97 3.47 -18.41
C GLY A 149 9.57 3.45 -17.00
N LEU A 150 9.59 2.28 -16.36
CA LEU A 150 10.22 2.11 -15.04
C LEU A 150 11.72 2.40 -15.08
N ALA A 151 12.44 1.98 -16.13
CA ALA A 151 13.86 2.27 -16.28
C ALA A 151 14.12 3.77 -16.32
N HIS A 152 13.32 4.51 -17.11
CA HIS A 152 13.41 5.96 -17.16
C HIS A 152 13.15 6.61 -15.79
N MET A 153 12.11 6.17 -15.08
CA MET A 153 11.80 6.67 -13.73
C MET A 153 12.97 6.42 -12.75
N HIS A 154 13.48 5.19 -12.73
CA HIS A 154 14.57 4.80 -11.82
C HIS A 154 15.86 5.58 -12.12
N ASP A 155 16.19 5.77 -13.39
CA ASP A 155 17.36 6.56 -13.82
C ASP A 155 17.21 8.04 -13.48
N ALA A 156 15.97 8.56 -13.48
CA ALA A 156 15.64 9.92 -13.06
C ALA A 156 15.55 10.08 -11.52
N GLY A 157 15.80 9.02 -10.75
CA GLY A 157 15.77 9.09 -9.29
C GLY A 157 14.40 8.88 -8.67
N TRP A 158 13.45 8.27 -9.37
CA TRP A 158 12.07 8.09 -8.92
C TRP A 158 11.68 6.60 -8.84
N VAL A 159 10.81 6.26 -7.90
CA VAL A 159 10.17 4.93 -7.77
C VAL A 159 8.68 5.08 -7.96
N HIS A 160 8.05 4.22 -8.79
CA HIS A 160 6.62 4.32 -9.08
C HIS A 160 5.76 3.94 -7.88
N GLY A 161 6.07 2.85 -7.18
CA GLY A 161 5.48 2.49 -5.89
C GLY A 161 4.05 1.91 -5.90
N ASP A 162 3.31 2.03 -7.01
CA ASP A 162 1.95 1.48 -7.16
C ASP A 162 1.73 0.91 -8.58
N LEU A 163 2.73 0.22 -9.13
CA LEU A 163 2.60 -0.41 -10.44
C LEU A 163 1.58 -1.56 -10.39
N LYS A 164 0.51 -1.46 -11.18
CA LYS A 164 -0.57 -2.44 -11.32
C LYS A 164 -1.28 -2.28 -12.67
N PRO A 165 -2.07 -3.26 -13.13
CA PRO A 165 -2.76 -3.16 -14.42
C PRO A 165 -3.65 -1.92 -14.60
N ALA A 166 -4.25 -1.39 -13.53
CA ALA A 166 -5.06 -0.17 -13.61
C ALA A 166 -4.23 1.10 -13.93
N ASN A 167 -2.91 1.05 -13.64
CA ASN A 167 -1.97 2.16 -13.82
C ASN A 167 -1.11 2.00 -15.09
N VAL A 168 -1.39 0.98 -15.90
CA VAL A 168 -0.81 0.83 -17.23
C VAL A 168 -1.89 1.15 -18.25
N LEU A 169 -1.72 2.26 -18.97
CA LEU A 169 -2.64 2.75 -19.96
C LEU A 169 -2.19 2.38 -21.36
N LEU A 170 -3.14 2.05 -22.23
CA LEU A 170 -2.93 1.74 -23.63
C LEU A 170 -3.44 2.91 -24.47
N GLY A 171 -2.50 3.60 -25.10
CA GLY A 171 -2.76 4.73 -25.99
C GLY A 171 -3.06 4.29 -27.41
N PRO A 172 -3.30 5.25 -28.32
CA PRO A 172 -3.45 4.98 -29.74
C PRO A 172 -2.20 4.32 -30.33
N ASP A 173 -2.35 3.59 -31.44
CA ASP A 173 -1.25 2.93 -32.17
C ASP A 173 -0.42 1.92 -31.34
N GLY A 174 -0.99 1.44 -30.23
CA GLY A 174 -0.35 0.49 -29.32
C GLY A 174 0.72 1.12 -28.44
N GLU A 175 0.60 2.42 -28.15
CA GLU A 175 1.38 3.11 -27.13
C GLU A 175 1.06 2.54 -25.73
N VAL A 176 2.05 2.57 -24.85
CA VAL A 176 1.97 2.00 -23.50
C VAL A 176 2.50 3.04 -22.55
N TRP A 177 1.67 3.50 -21.62
CA TRP A 177 2.00 4.55 -20.66
C TRP A 177 1.82 4.07 -19.23
N LEU A 178 2.78 4.40 -18.37
CA LEU A 178 2.58 4.32 -16.92
C LEU A 178 1.86 5.58 -16.45
N ALA A 179 0.92 5.42 -15.53
CA ALA A 179 0.07 6.49 -15.00
C ALA A 179 -0.12 6.39 -13.49
N ASP A 180 -0.75 7.42 -12.92
CA ASP A 180 -1.04 7.55 -11.48
C ASP A 180 0.22 7.68 -10.63
N PHE A 181 0.86 8.86 -10.74
CA PHE A 181 2.11 9.17 -10.03
C PHE A 181 1.89 9.72 -8.62
N GLY A 182 0.66 9.76 -8.13
CA GLY A 182 0.35 10.21 -6.78
C GLY A 182 1.14 9.45 -5.70
N LEU A 183 1.42 8.17 -5.93
CA LEU A 183 2.25 7.35 -5.04
C LEU A 183 3.68 7.15 -5.57
N THR A 184 4.17 7.98 -6.48
CA THR A 184 5.59 7.99 -6.84
C THR A 184 6.40 8.59 -5.69
N ALA A 185 7.64 8.17 -5.49
CA ALA A 185 8.52 8.78 -4.50
C ALA A 185 9.94 8.99 -5.04
N GLU A 186 10.50 10.14 -4.70
CA GLU A 186 11.88 10.52 -5.05
C GLU A 186 12.85 9.74 -4.17
N LEU A 187 13.92 9.22 -4.77
CA LEU A 187 14.96 8.47 -4.09
C LEU A 187 15.82 9.42 -3.24
N ASP A 188 15.83 9.16 -1.94
CA ASP A 188 16.84 9.64 -1.01
C ASP A 188 17.95 8.57 -0.88
N GLY A 189 18.98 8.73 -1.71
CA GLY A 189 20.08 7.78 -1.82
C GLY A 189 19.67 6.49 -2.55
N THR A 190 19.33 5.43 -1.79
CA THR A 190 19.01 4.09 -2.34
C THR A 190 17.54 3.69 -2.16
N HIS A 191 16.75 4.57 -1.55
CA HIS A 191 15.39 4.30 -1.13
C HIS A 191 14.56 5.58 -1.23
N ALA A 192 13.24 5.44 -1.33
CA ALA A 192 12.28 6.52 -1.25
C ALA A 192 11.32 6.24 -0.08
N HIS A 193 10.48 7.22 0.25
CA HIS A 193 9.45 7.05 1.26
C HIS A 193 8.05 7.33 0.72
N LEU A 194 7.11 6.39 0.98
CA LEU A 194 5.71 6.54 0.63
C LEU A 194 4.81 6.51 1.86
N PRO A 195 3.68 7.26 1.83
CA PRO A 195 2.59 6.99 2.76
C PRO A 195 2.18 5.51 2.69
N PRO A 196 1.66 4.90 3.76
CA PRO A 196 1.18 3.52 3.78
C PRO A 196 -0.16 3.36 3.03
N LEU A 197 -0.17 3.79 1.78
CA LEU A 197 -1.31 3.87 0.87
C LEU A 197 -0.87 3.19 -0.43
N GLY A 198 -1.61 2.19 -0.89
CA GLY A 198 -1.28 1.42 -2.08
C GLY A 198 -2.16 0.18 -2.21
N THR A 199 -2.21 -0.41 -3.40
CA THR A 199 -2.99 -1.63 -3.62
C THR A 199 -2.19 -2.84 -3.14
N LEU A 200 -2.75 -3.63 -2.20
CA LEU A 200 -2.00 -4.69 -1.52
C LEU A 200 -1.50 -5.82 -2.44
N ASP A 201 -2.10 -5.99 -3.62
CA ASP A 201 -1.86 -7.11 -4.56
C ASP A 201 -0.47 -7.12 -5.17
N HIS A 202 0.09 -5.94 -5.44
CA HIS A 202 1.34 -5.78 -6.18
C HIS A 202 2.51 -5.35 -5.28
N LEU A 203 2.27 -5.22 -3.97
CA LEU A 203 3.31 -4.87 -3.00
C LEU A 203 4.25 -6.07 -2.73
N PRO A 204 5.56 -5.82 -2.59
CA PRO A 204 6.50 -6.88 -2.27
C PRO A 204 6.37 -7.31 -0.80
N PRO A 205 6.68 -8.58 -0.46
CA PRO A 205 6.40 -9.16 0.85
C PRO A 205 7.16 -8.46 1.98
N GLU A 206 8.35 -7.92 1.71
CA GLU A 206 9.11 -7.16 2.70
C GLU A 206 8.47 -5.82 3.05
N TRP A 207 7.51 -5.31 2.28
CA TRP A 207 6.76 -4.11 2.65
C TRP A 207 6.20 -4.20 4.08
N TRP A 208 5.77 -5.40 4.47
CA TRP A 208 5.18 -5.67 5.79
C TRP A 208 6.21 -5.85 6.91
N SER A 209 7.46 -6.14 6.58
CA SER A 209 8.54 -6.29 7.57
C SER A 209 9.44 -5.06 7.64
N GLN A 210 9.33 -4.14 6.69
CA GLN A 210 10.07 -2.89 6.67
C GLN A 210 9.53 -1.90 7.71
N ARG A 211 10.46 -1.21 8.38
CA ARG A 211 10.13 -0.15 9.33
C ARG A 211 9.59 1.07 8.57
N THR A 212 8.36 1.45 8.84
CA THR A 212 7.83 2.78 8.48
C THR A 212 8.51 3.81 9.37
N GLY A 213 9.23 4.77 8.78
CA GLY A 213 9.89 5.86 9.49
C GLY A 213 9.09 7.17 9.43
N THR A 214 9.67 8.25 9.96
CA THR A 214 9.10 9.62 9.94
C THR A 214 8.78 10.18 8.55
N GLN A 215 9.36 9.59 7.49
CA GLN A 215 9.12 9.98 6.10
C GLN A 215 8.12 9.05 5.38
N GLY A 216 7.73 7.92 5.99
CA GLY A 216 6.87 6.88 5.39
C GLY A 216 7.52 5.50 5.27
N ALA A 217 6.84 4.58 4.59
CA ALA A 217 7.35 3.24 4.31
C ALA A 217 8.50 3.32 3.30
N VAL A 218 9.58 2.59 3.58
CA VAL A 218 10.77 2.56 2.73
C VAL A 218 10.45 1.78 1.44
N VAL A 219 10.60 2.45 0.31
CA VAL A 219 10.35 1.91 -1.02
C VAL A 219 11.65 1.93 -1.81
N ARG A 220 11.88 0.92 -2.63
CA ARG A 220 13.10 0.79 -3.44
C ARG A 220 12.68 0.58 -4.90
N PRO A 221 13.57 0.84 -5.86
CA PRO A 221 13.35 0.43 -7.26
C PRO A 221 12.99 -1.06 -7.39
N THR A 222 13.53 -1.91 -6.50
CA THR A 222 13.22 -3.35 -6.45
C THR A 222 11.76 -3.67 -6.10
N ALA A 223 11.00 -2.73 -5.53
CA ALA A 223 9.56 -2.89 -5.31
C ALA A 223 8.80 -2.85 -6.64
N ASP A 224 9.17 -1.93 -7.53
CA ASP A 224 8.60 -1.88 -8.89
C ASP A 224 8.98 -3.12 -9.70
N ILE A 225 10.16 -3.70 -9.47
CA ILE A 225 10.57 -4.96 -10.10
C ILE A 225 9.69 -6.12 -9.65
N TRP A 226 9.35 -6.20 -8.36
CA TRP A 226 8.39 -7.19 -7.86
C TRP A 226 7.02 -7.00 -8.52
N ALA A 227 6.50 -5.77 -8.50
CA ALA A 227 5.21 -5.43 -9.11
C ALA A 227 5.19 -5.75 -10.62
N PHE A 228 6.30 -5.53 -11.32
CA PHE A 228 6.49 -5.92 -12.71
C PHE A 228 6.39 -7.43 -12.88
N GLY A 229 7.01 -8.23 -12.00
CA GLY A 229 6.92 -9.69 -12.04
C GLY A 229 5.48 -10.19 -11.92
N VAL A 230 4.70 -9.59 -11.01
CA VAL A 230 3.26 -9.89 -10.86
C VAL A 230 2.49 -9.51 -12.13
N LEU A 231 2.70 -8.29 -12.63
CA LEU A 231 2.04 -7.79 -13.83
C LEU A 231 2.39 -8.62 -15.07
N ALA A 232 3.65 -9.00 -15.24
CA ALA A 232 4.12 -9.84 -16.34
C ALA A 232 3.42 -11.19 -16.35
N HIS A 233 3.31 -11.84 -15.19
CA HIS A 233 2.54 -13.07 -15.08
C HIS A 233 1.08 -12.88 -15.50
N GLN A 234 0.41 -11.82 -15.03
CA GLN A 234 -0.98 -11.54 -15.37
C GLN A 234 -1.16 -11.29 -16.87
N VAL A 235 -0.29 -10.48 -17.48
CA VAL A 235 -0.28 -10.16 -18.92
C VAL A 235 -0.14 -11.42 -19.78
N LEU A 236 0.71 -12.37 -19.35
CA LEU A 236 1.02 -13.57 -20.14
C LEU A 236 0.06 -14.74 -19.91
N THR A 237 -0.84 -14.62 -18.95
CA THR A 237 -1.77 -15.70 -18.56
C THR A 237 -3.24 -15.29 -18.68
N GLY A 238 -3.51 -14.05 -19.08
CA GLY A 238 -4.87 -13.54 -19.22
C GLY A 238 -5.50 -13.28 -17.86
N GLY A 239 -4.74 -12.65 -16.96
CA GLY A 239 -5.22 -12.16 -15.66
C GLY A 239 -4.92 -13.07 -14.46
N LEU A 240 -4.28 -14.23 -14.65
CA LEU A 240 -3.95 -15.09 -13.50
C LEU A 240 -2.90 -14.43 -12.61
N HIS A 241 -3.19 -14.38 -11.31
CA HIS A 241 -2.26 -13.87 -10.31
C HIS A 241 -1.29 -14.99 -9.87
N PRO A 242 0.03 -14.71 -9.74
CA PRO A 242 1.02 -15.74 -9.34
C PRO A 242 0.84 -16.23 -7.89
N PHE A 243 0.17 -15.44 -7.06
CA PHE A 243 -0.18 -15.79 -5.68
C PHE A 243 -1.68 -16.06 -5.56
N PRO A 244 -2.09 -17.19 -4.95
CA PRO A 244 -3.50 -17.56 -4.83
C PRO A 244 -4.25 -16.61 -3.88
N GLY A 245 -5.49 -16.29 -4.22
CA GLY A 245 -6.38 -15.53 -3.36
C GLY A 245 -7.49 -14.82 -4.13
N ALA A 246 -8.73 -14.92 -3.63
CA ALA A 246 -9.87 -14.21 -4.20
C ALA A 246 -9.82 -12.70 -3.94
N THR A 247 -9.13 -12.29 -2.88
CA THR A 247 -9.00 -10.88 -2.48
C THR A 247 -7.54 -10.43 -2.49
N ALA A 248 -7.36 -9.12 -2.61
CA ALA A 248 -6.09 -8.41 -2.46
C ALA A 248 -5.27 -8.90 -1.24
N ARG A 249 -5.93 -8.92 -0.09
CA ARG A 249 -5.35 -9.34 1.19
C ARG A 249 -4.91 -10.80 1.16
N ALA A 250 -5.73 -11.70 0.60
CA ALA A 250 -5.38 -13.11 0.51
C ALA A 250 -4.14 -13.34 -0.35
N ARG A 251 -4.02 -12.64 -1.49
CA ARG A 251 -2.84 -12.71 -2.37
C ARG A 251 -1.59 -12.16 -1.70
N SER A 252 -1.71 -11.05 -0.98
CA SER A 252 -0.61 -10.47 -0.19
C SER A 252 -0.14 -11.43 0.91
N LEU A 253 -1.05 -12.09 1.63
CA LEU A 253 -0.70 -13.11 2.60
C LEU A 253 -0.01 -14.32 1.95
N ALA A 254 -0.47 -14.73 0.77
CA ALA A 254 0.16 -15.80 0.00
C ALA A 254 1.57 -15.42 -0.51
N ALA A 255 1.81 -14.16 -0.88
CA ALA A 255 3.14 -13.65 -1.17
C ALA A 255 4.06 -13.70 0.06
N GLN A 256 3.54 -13.38 1.25
CA GLN A 256 4.30 -13.48 2.50
C GLN A 256 4.65 -14.92 2.89
N THR A 257 3.72 -15.87 2.70
CA THR A 257 4.02 -17.30 2.96
C THR A 257 5.01 -17.86 1.96
N TYR A 258 4.94 -17.43 0.69
CA TYR A 258 5.98 -17.71 -0.30
C TYR A 258 7.35 -17.15 0.13
N ALA A 259 7.40 -15.90 0.58
CA ALA A 259 8.64 -15.26 1.00
C ALA A 259 9.30 -15.93 2.21
N ARG A 260 8.49 -16.50 3.12
CA ARG A 260 8.97 -17.31 4.25
C ARG A 260 9.42 -18.73 3.86
N GLY A 261 9.35 -19.09 2.58
CA GLY A 261 9.68 -20.42 2.08
C GLY A 261 8.66 -21.51 2.44
N THR A 262 7.49 -21.13 2.98
CA THR A 262 6.46 -22.10 3.40
C THR A 262 5.49 -22.47 2.27
N ALA A 263 5.58 -21.81 1.12
CA ALA A 263 4.80 -22.10 -0.07
C ALA A 263 5.66 -21.88 -1.34
N PRO A 264 5.44 -22.64 -2.43
CA PRO A 264 6.17 -22.43 -3.69
C PRO A 264 5.56 -21.29 -4.52
N LEU A 265 6.38 -20.64 -5.34
CA LEU A 265 5.91 -19.75 -6.40
C LEU A 265 5.19 -20.57 -7.48
N ARG A 266 3.95 -20.21 -7.81
CA ARG A 266 3.13 -20.94 -8.79
C ARG A 266 3.02 -20.12 -10.07
N LEU A 267 3.95 -20.37 -11.00
CA LEU A 267 3.91 -19.79 -12.34
C LEU A 267 3.22 -20.73 -13.32
N ASP A 268 2.44 -20.17 -14.24
CA ASP A 268 1.68 -20.94 -15.23
C ASP A 268 2.57 -21.82 -16.13
N ALA A 269 2.13 -23.05 -16.39
CA ALA A 269 2.86 -24.06 -17.16
C ALA A 269 3.07 -23.68 -18.63
N GLY A 270 2.22 -22.80 -19.17
CA GLY A 270 2.27 -22.31 -20.54
C GLY A 270 3.32 -21.21 -20.78
N LEU A 271 3.93 -20.66 -19.73
CA LEU A 271 4.99 -19.66 -19.86
C LEU A 271 6.24 -20.25 -20.52
N ASP A 272 6.81 -19.52 -21.47
CA ASP A 272 8.11 -19.88 -22.01
C ASP A 272 9.20 -19.79 -20.93
N GLU A 273 10.24 -20.60 -21.09
CA GLU A 273 11.26 -20.78 -20.07
C GLU A 273 12.10 -19.52 -19.80
N ASP A 274 12.30 -18.66 -20.80
CA ASP A 274 13.03 -17.40 -20.63
C ASP A 274 12.21 -16.39 -19.82
N MET A 275 10.93 -16.28 -20.11
CA MET A 275 9.98 -15.43 -19.39
C MET A 275 9.66 -15.94 -17.99
N ARG A 276 9.56 -17.26 -17.83
CA ARG A 276 9.41 -17.91 -16.51
C ARG A 276 10.55 -17.55 -15.59
N ARG A 277 11.80 -17.62 -16.07
CA ARG A 277 12.98 -17.20 -15.29
C ARG A 277 12.96 -15.71 -14.98
N LEU A 278 12.59 -14.87 -15.95
CA LEU A 278 12.46 -13.43 -15.73
C LEU A 278 11.47 -13.11 -14.61
N ILE A 279 10.27 -13.70 -14.66
CA ILE A 279 9.24 -13.50 -13.64
C ILE A 279 9.70 -14.02 -12.29
N ALA A 280 10.33 -15.20 -12.23
CA ALA A 280 10.85 -15.75 -10.99
C ALA A 280 11.93 -14.86 -10.35
N ASP A 281 12.84 -14.29 -11.15
CA ASP A 281 13.86 -13.36 -10.69
C ASP A 281 13.24 -12.05 -10.16
N CYS A 282 12.23 -11.52 -10.85
CA CYS A 282 11.49 -10.34 -10.40
C CYS A 282 10.73 -10.60 -9.10
N LEU A 283 10.22 -11.83 -8.92
CA LEU A 283 9.50 -12.27 -7.73
C LEU A 283 10.41 -12.95 -6.70
N ALA A 284 11.72 -12.76 -6.73
CA ALA A 284 12.60 -13.26 -5.67
C ALA A 284 12.15 -12.70 -4.31
N PRO A 285 12.14 -13.46 -3.20
CA PRO A 285 11.50 -13.04 -1.93
C PRO A 285 12.00 -11.74 -1.32
N ASP A 286 13.31 -11.50 -1.32
CA ASP A 286 13.93 -10.37 -0.67
C ASP A 286 14.45 -9.31 -1.66
N HIS A 287 14.58 -8.07 -1.19
CA HIS A 287 15.00 -6.98 -2.06
C HIS A 287 16.45 -7.14 -2.53
N ALA A 288 17.32 -7.77 -1.74
CA ALA A 288 18.74 -7.89 -2.05
C ALA A 288 18.96 -8.85 -3.23
N ALA A 289 18.19 -9.93 -3.30
CA ALA A 289 18.14 -10.85 -4.42
C ALA A 289 17.57 -10.18 -5.69
N ARG A 290 16.71 -9.17 -5.54
CA ARG A 290 16.18 -8.39 -6.66
C ARG A 290 17.11 -7.26 -7.15
N LEU A 291 18.09 -6.83 -6.34
CA LEU A 291 19.01 -5.73 -6.71
C LEU A 291 19.70 -5.88 -8.08
N PRO A 292 20.14 -7.08 -8.53
CA PRO A 292 20.75 -7.25 -9.85
C PRO A 292 19.79 -7.02 -11.03
N HIS A 293 18.48 -7.01 -10.78
CA HIS A 293 17.44 -6.95 -11.81
C HIS A 293 16.89 -5.53 -11.94
N THR A 294 17.71 -4.59 -12.41
CA THR A 294 17.26 -3.22 -12.69
C THR A 294 16.18 -3.20 -13.77
N ALA A 295 15.33 -2.17 -13.80
CA ALA A 295 14.28 -2.06 -14.82
C ALA A 295 14.85 -2.07 -16.26
N GLY A 296 16.02 -1.46 -16.48
CA GLY A 296 16.73 -1.55 -17.75
C GLY A 296 17.18 -2.97 -18.11
N SER A 297 17.66 -3.75 -17.13
CA SER A 297 18.00 -5.16 -17.34
C SER A 297 16.76 -6.01 -17.65
N VAL A 298 15.63 -5.73 -16.99
CA VAL A 298 14.34 -6.39 -17.23
C VAL A 298 13.85 -6.09 -18.64
N ALA A 299 13.88 -4.82 -19.08
CA ALA A 299 13.52 -4.42 -20.44
C ALA A 299 14.34 -5.17 -21.51
N ALA A 300 15.67 -5.26 -21.32
CA ALA A 300 16.55 -5.99 -22.25
C ALA A 300 16.22 -7.50 -22.31
N ARG A 301 15.85 -8.11 -21.17
CA ARG A 301 15.45 -9.53 -21.14
C ARG A 301 14.09 -9.77 -21.78
N VAL A 302 13.13 -8.86 -21.60
CA VAL A 302 11.84 -8.91 -22.31
C VAL A 302 12.05 -8.83 -23.82
N ASP A 303 12.92 -7.93 -24.29
CA ASP A 303 13.28 -7.82 -25.71
C ASP A 303 13.89 -9.12 -26.25
N ALA A 304 14.82 -9.73 -25.51
CA ALA A 304 15.43 -10.99 -25.92
C ALA A 304 14.43 -12.15 -26.00
N ALA A 305 13.50 -12.22 -25.04
CA ALA A 305 12.46 -13.25 -25.01
C ALA A 305 11.45 -13.07 -26.16
N THR A 306 11.05 -11.83 -26.44
CA THR A 306 10.04 -11.50 -27.47
C THR A 306 10.60 -11.50 -28.90
N ALA A 307 11.91 -11.28 -29.09
CA ALA A 307 12.57 -11.39 -30.40
C ALA A 307 12.84 -12.85 -30.83
N SER A 308 12.75 -13.81 -29.92
CA SER A 308 13.09 -15.22 -30.14
C SER A 308 12.09 -16.12 -30.95
N PRO A 309 10.88 -15.69 -31.40
CA PRO A 309 9.99 -16.58 -32.17
C PRO A 309 10.55 -17.04 -33.53
N GLN A 310 11.43 -16.27 -34.18
CA GLN A 310 11.90 -16.56 -35.54
C GLN A 310 13.12 -17.51 -35.62
N ARG A 311 13.94 -17.61 -34.56
CA ARG A 311 15.18 -18.40 -34.60
C ARG A 311 15.00 -19.89 -34.28
N ARG A 312 14.00 -20.26 -33.47
CA ARG A 312 13.76 -21.67 -33.10
C ARG A 312 13.11 -22.52 -34.20
N ARG A 313 12.39 -21.92 -35.15
CA ARG A 313 11.78 -22.66 -36.30
C ARG A 313 12.78 -23.14 -37.35
N ARG A 314 14.06 -22.74 -37.31
CA ARG A 314 15.06 -23.05 -38.35
C ARG A 314 16.07 -24.15 -38.01
N ARG A 315 15.91 -24.87 -36.89
CA ARG A 315 16.77 -26.01 -36.54
C ARG A 315 15.96 -27.24 -36.14
N MET A 316 15.40 -27.91 -37.13
CA MET A 316 15.19 -29.35 -37.05
C MET A 316 15.99 -30.01 -38.19
N PRO A 317 17.00 -30.85 -37.91
CA PRO A 317 17.41 -31.84 -38.90
C PRO A 317 16.30 -32.89 -38.96
N ALA A 318 15.79 -33.16 -40.15
CA ALA A 318 14.87 -34.25 -40.38
C ALA A 318 15.59 -35.58 -40.14
N LEU A 319 15.18 -36.33 -39.11
CA LEU A 319 15.43 -37.77 -39.04
C LEU A 319 14.09 -38.46 -38.81
N ALA A 320 13.65 -39.12 -39.88
CA ALA A 320 12.43 -39.88 -39.98
C ALA A 320 12.55 -41.22 -39.22
N ALA A 321 11.41 -41.61 -38.65
CA ALA A 321 10.80 -42.94 -38.62
C ALA A 321 11.65 -44.17 -38.23
N GLY A 322 11.23 -44.85 -37.15
CA GLY A 322 11.70 -46.20 -36.81
C GLY A 322 10.96 -46.85 -35.63
N LEU A 323 9.68 -47.19 -35.85
CA LEU A 323 8.93 -48.38 -35.35
C LEU A 323 9.02 -48.86 -33.87
N VAL A 324 7.87 -48.73 -33.19
CA VAL A 324 7.14 -49.64 -32.26
C VAL A 324 7.74 -51.05 -32.00
N VAL A 325 7.72 -51.52 -30.72
CA VAL A 325 7.01 -52.74 -30.23
C VAL A 325 7.09 -52.90 -28.70
N LEU A 326 5.96 -53.36 -28.14
CA LEU A 326 5.56 -53.70 -26.76
C LEU A 326 6.46 -54.71 -26.01
N THR A 327 6.43 -54.70 -24.67
CA THR A 327 5.84 -55.78 -23.84
C THR A 327 5.95 -55.54 -22.33
N ALA A 328 4.92 -55.97 -21.62
CA ALA A 328 4.77 -55.99 -20.17
C ALA A 328 5.27 -57.30 -19.56
N ALA A 329 5.70 -57.28 -18.28
CA ALA A 329 5.45 -58.35 -17.31
C ALA A 329 5.96 -57.97 -15.91
N ALA A 330 5.09 -58.16 -14.91
CA ALA A 330 5.37 -58.11 -13.48
C ALA A 330 5.86 -59.47 -12.96
N VAL A 331 6.71 -59.52 -11.92
CA VAL A 331 6.72 -60.59 -10.90
C VAL A 331 7.28 -60.04 -9.58
N ALA A 332 6.57 -60.37 -8.50
CA ALA A 332 6.88 -60.12 -7.09
C ALA A 332 7.88 -61.14 -6.51
N GLY A 333 8.54 -60.80 -5.40
CA GLY A 333 9.33 -61.74 -4.61
C GLY A 333 9.76 -61.15 -3.27
N ALA A 334 9.07 -61.55 -2.20
CA ALA A 334 9.32 -61.16 -0.83
C ALA A 334 10.38 -62.04 -0.14
N ALA A 335 11.14 -61.37 0.74
CA ALA A 335 11.63 -61.80 2.06
C ALA A 335 12.43 -63.11 2.23
N LEU A 336 13.60 -63.04 2.89
CA LEU A 336 13.77 -63.33 4.33
C LEU A 336 15.25 -63.43 4.77
N LEU A 337 15.52 -62.80 5.93
CA LEU A 337 16.35 -63.23 7.06
C LEU A 337 17.89 -63.29 6.98
N GLY A 338 18.50 -62.58 7.93
CA GLY A 338 19.85 -62.79 8.43
C GLY A 338 20.11 -61.87 9.62
N GLY A 339 19.75 -62.32 10.83
CA GLY A 339 19.97 -61.60 12.08
C GLY A 339 21.41 -61.71 12.61
N GLY A 340 21.71 -60.90 13.61
CA GLY A 340 22.94 -60.95 14.40
C GLY A 340 22.88 -59.95 15.55
N GLU A 341 22.58 -60.46 16.75
CA GLU A 341 22.57 -59.75 18.03
C GLU A 341 23.98 -59.40 18.52
N GLY A 342 24.07 -58.42 19.42
CA GLY A 342 25.25 -58.16 20.24
C GLY A 342 25.20 -56.79 20.90
N GLY A 343 24.49 -56.70 22.04
CA GLY A 343 24.38 -55.46 22.81
C GLY A 343 25.65 -55.09 23.57
N LEU A 344 25.65 -53.88 24.12
CA LEU A 344 26.15 -53.54 25.45
C LEU A 344 25.66 -52.14 25.85
N THR A 345 25.35 -52.06 27.13
CA THR A 345 24.78 -50.99 27.94
C THR A 345 25.63 -49.73 28.02
N GLN A 346 25.00 -48.55 28.09
CA GLN A 346 25.34 -47.55 29.11
C GLN A 346 24.20 -46.55 29.30
N ASP A 347 23.59 -46.61 30.49
CA ASP A 347 22.78 -45.55 31.08
C ASP A 347 23.66 -44.33 31.39
N ASP A 348 23.17 -43.13 31.12
CA ASP A 348 23.48 -41.94 31.92
C ASP A 348 22.31 -40.95 31.81
N GLU A 349 21.45 -40.99 32.83
CA GLU A 349 20.63 -39.86 33.25
C GLU A 349 21.55 -38.70 33.66
N ARG A 350 21.35 -37.51 33.08
CA ARG A 350 21.50 -36.25 33.82
C ARG A 350 20.87 -35.05 33.13
N ASP A 351 19.83 -34.57 33.80
CA ASP A 351 19.59 -33.18 34.18
C ASP A 351 19.06 -32.19 33.12
N SER A 352 17.73 -32.10 33.11
CA SER A 352 16.94 -30.98 32.62
C SER A 352 17.15 -29.74 33.52
N GLY A 353 18.13 -28.92 33.18
CA GLY A 353 18.32 -27.58 33.76
C GLY A 353 17.70 -26.48 32.89
N THR A 354 16.46 -26.12 33.17
CA THR A 354 15.83 -24.87 32.70
C THR A 354 16.58 -23.67 33.31
N PRO A 355 17.07 -22.68 32.54
CA PRO A 355 17.58 -21.46 33.14
C PRO A 355 16.39 -20.54 33.49
N THR A 356 16.04 -20.50 34.77
CA THR A 356 15.20 -19.45 35.35
C THR A 356 16.00 -18.15 35.37
N VAL A 357 15.72 -17.24 34.44
CA VAL A 357 16.19 -15.85 34.53
C VAL A 357 15.20 -15.09 35.39
N SER A 358 15.45 -15.06 36.70
CA SER A 358 14.84 -14.09 37.61
C SER A 358 15.68 -12.82 37.57
N GLY A 359 15.24 -11.86 36.77
CA GLY A 359 15.68 -10.47 36.85
C GLY A 359 14.46 -9.60 36.57
N THR A 360 13.96 -8.90 37.58
CA THR A 360 12.95 -7.85 37.39
C THR A 360 13.55 -6.82 36.43
N PRO A 361 12.96 -6.57 35.24
CA PRO A 361 13.47 -5.56 34.35
C PRO A 361 13.25 -4.21 35.03
N THR A 362 14.31 -3.41 35.16
CA THR A 362 14.12 -1.97 35.31
C THR A 362 13.33 -1.50 34.08
N PRO A 363 12.20 -0.78 34.22
CA PRO A 363 11.45 -0.32 33.05
C PRO A 363 12.38 0.48 32.14
N LEU A 364 12.38 0.15 30.84
CA LEU A 364 13.02 1.00 29.84
C LEU A 364 12.39 2.40 29.93
N ALA A 365 13.17 3.46 29.75
CA ALA A 365 12.66 4.83 29.83
C ALA A 365 11.43 5.02 28.92
N GLY A 366 10.32 5.53 29.47
CA GLY A 366 9.06 5.70 28.75
C GLY A 366 8.08 4.51 28.75
N GLU A 367 8.46 3.36 29.32
CA GLU A 367 7.54 2.22 29.48
C GLU A 367 6.50 2.46 30.58
N ILE A 368 5.38 1.74 30.51
CA ILE A 368 4.33 1.79 31.54
C ILE A 368 4.81 1.06 32.79
N PRO A 369 4.80 1.68 34.00
CA PRO A 369 5.21 1.01 35.22
C PRO A 369 4.34 -0.21 35.54
N GLU A 370 4.95 -1.28 36.04
CA GLU A 370 4.24 -2.51 36.43
C GLU A 370 3.16 -2.23 37.50
N ASN A 371 3.42 -1.28 38.41
CA ASN A 371 2.52 -0.89 39.50
C ASN A 371 1.61 0.31 39.15
N SER A 372 1.50 0.68 37.87
CA SER A 372 0.61 1.76 37.42
C SER A 372 -0.87 1.35 37.46
N ASP A 373 -1.75 2.34 37.42
CA ASP A 373 -3.21 2.15 37.31
C ASP A 373 -3.69 1.84 35.89
N VAL A 374 -2.78 1.66 34.93
CA VAL A 374 -3.12 1.27 33.56
C VAL A 374 -3.67 -0.17 33.56
N PRO A 375 -4.89 -0.43 33.04
CA PRO A 375 -5.48 -1.75 33.01
C PRO A 375 -4.60 -2.77 32.29
N GLU A 376 -4.42 -3.95 32.90
CA GLU A 376 -3.51 -4.99 32.41
C GLU A 376 -3.81 -5.40 30.95
N ALA A 377 -5.08 -5.49 30.57
CA ALA A 377 -5.51 -5.81 29.21
C ALA A 377 -5.12 -4.75 28.17
N LEU A 378 -4.96 -3.48 28.58
CA LEU A 378 -4.61 -2.37 27.68
C LEU A 378 -3.11 -2.15 27.57
N ARG A 379 -2.33 -2.52 28.58
CA ARG A 379 -0.86 -2.38 28.56
C ARG A 379 -0.20 -2.90 27.28
N PRO A 380 -0.46 -4.13 26.81
CA PRO A 380 0.16 -4.62 25.58
C PRO A 380 -0.37 -3.92 24.32
N VAL A 381 -1.60 -3.40 24.35
CA VAL A 381 -2.19 -2.62 23.24
C VAL A 381 -1.50 -1.26 23.14
N ILE A 382 -1.38 -0.55 24.27
CA ILE A 382 -0.73 0.76 24.36
C ILE A 382 0.75 0.65 24.00
N ALA A 383 1.47 -0.34 24.54
CA ALA A 383 2.87 -0.56 24.22
C ALA A 383 3.08 -0.81 22.71
N ARG A 384 2.34 -1.77 22.13
CA ARG A 384 2.42 -2.03 20.69
C ARG A 384 2.06 -0.80 19.85
N ALA A 385 1.06 -0.03 20.26
CA ALA A 385 0.65 1.18 19.55
C ALA A 385 1.74 2.25 19.61
N ALA A 386 2.33 2.52 20.78
CA ALA A 386 3.39 3.50 20.95
C ALA A 386 4.67 3.10 20.19
N HIS A 387 5.08 1.83 20.24
CA HIS A 387 6.27 1.33 19.52
C HIS A 387 6.13 1.35 17.99
N ARG A 388 4.94 1.62 17.44
CA ARG A 388 4.77 1.90 16.00
C ARG A 388 5.26 3.29 15.61
N CYS A 389 5.31 4.23 16.54
CA CYS A 389 5.92 5.54 16.33
C CYS A 389 7.43 5.44 16.59
N THR A 390 8.24 6.07 15.74
CA THR A 390 9.70 6.06 15.85
C THR A 390 10.25 7.23 16.66
N ASP A 391 9.40 8.21 16.99
CA ASP A 391 9.78 9.38 17.77
C ASP A 391 9.90 9.03 19.25
N GLU A 392 11.05 9.35 19.85
CA GLU A 392 11.40 9.03 21.24
C GLU A 392 10.42 9.62 22.26
N GLU A 393 9.72 10.67 21.87
CA GLU A 393 8.74 11.40 22.67
C GLU A 393 7.39 10.67 22.77
N ILE A 394 7.06 9.80 21.80
CA ILE A 394 5.81 9.04 21.80
C ILE A 394 6.04 7.71 22.52
N THR A 395 5.98 7.78 23.85
CA THR A 395 6.23 6.64 24.73
C THR A 395 4.94 5.92 25.11
N PRO A 396 5.00 4.63 25.49
CA PRO A 396 3.87 3.94 26.13
C PRO A 396 3.28 4.71 27.32
N ALA A 397 4.13 5.36 28.13
CA ALA A 397 3.71 6.21 29.24
C ALA A 397 2.94 7.46 28.78
N LEU A 398 3.38 8.17 27.75
CA LEU A 398 2.65 9.32 27.19
C LEU A 398 1.29 8.92 26.65
N LEU A 399 1.23 7.81 25.89
CA LEU A 399 -0.02 7.34 25.33
C LEU A 399 -1.01 6.91 26.44
N ALA A 400 -0.52 6.25 27.49
CA ALA A 400 -1.32 5.93 28.67
C ALA A 400 -1.82 7.19 29.39
N ALA A 401 -0.97 8.22 29.54
CA ALA A 401 -1.32 9.48 30.19
C ALA A 401 -2.41 10.24 29.42
N LEU A 402 -2.33 10.25 28.08
CA LEU A 402 -3.37 10.83 27.21
C LEU A 402 -4.71 10.11 27.40
N ILE A 403 -4.72 8.78 27.29
CA ILE A 403 -5.95 7.98 27.45
C ILE A 403 -6.57 8.19 28.85
N LYS A 404 -5.73 8.22 29.89
CA LYS A 404 -6.19 8.50 31.25
C LYS A 404 -6.81 9.89 31.38
N ALA A 405 -6.20 10.89 30.75
CA ALA A 405 -6.73 12.25 30.75
C ALA A 405 -8.06 12.38 30.00
N GLU A 406 -8.23 11.66 28.90
CA GLU A 406 -9.42 11.68 28.06
C GLU A 406 -10.63 10.96 28.70
N SER A 407 -10.47 9.69 29.04
CA SER A 407 -11.58 8.81 29.45
C SER A 407 -11.36 8.08 30.77
N ASN A 408 -10.16 8.21 31.38
CA ASN A 408 -9.74 7.35 32.49
C ASN A 408 -9.82 5.85 32.12
N PHE A 409 -9.41 5.51 30.89
CA PHE A 409 -9.44 4.17 30.32
C PHE A 409 -10.83 3.55 30.12
N ASP A 410 -11.91 4.34 30.14
CA ASP A 410 -13.26 3.84 29.92
C ASP A 410 -13.55 3.64 28.41
N PRO A 411 -13.71 2.40 27.92
CA PRO A 411 -14.00 2.13 26.51
C PRO A 411 -15.39 2.58 26.07
N LYS A 412 -16.28 2.88 27.02
CA LYS A 412 -17.66 3.34 26.76
C LYS A 412 -17.84 4.83 27.06
N ALA A 413 -16.74 5.57 27.27
CA ALA A 413 -16.80 6.99 27.54
C ALA A 413 -17.53 7.73 26.41
N SER A 414 -18.28 8.76 26.80
CA SER A 414 -19.12 9.54 25.89
C SER A 414 -19.27 10.96 26.41
N ARG A 415 -19.06 11.94 25.53
CA ARG A 415 -19.36 13.36 25.74
C ARG A 415 -20.23 13.85 24.58
N PRO A 416 -21.57 13.71 24.71
CA PRO A 416 -22.49 14.04 23.64
C PRO A 416 -22.42 15.51 23.18
N GLU A 417 -22.09 16.42 24.09
CA GLU A 417 -21.97 17.86 23.83
C GLU A 417 -20.86 18.23 22.82
N SER A 418 -19.85 17.39 22.69
CA SER A 418 -18.73 17.54 21.76
C SER A 418 -18.64 16.41 20.74
N GLU A 419 -19.64 15.51 20.72
CA GLU A 419 -19.68 14.31 19.87
C GLU A 419 -18.43 13.43 20.00
N GLU A 420 -17.88 13.29 21.21
CA GLU A 420 -16.66 12.51 21.47
C GLU A 420 -17.02 11.17 22.16
N TYR A 421 -16.44 10.06 21.68
CA TYR A 421 -16.78 8.71 22.15
C TYR A 421 -15.56 7.79 22.28
N GLY A 422 -15.72 6.74 23.10
CA GLY A 422 -14.76 5.66 23.25
C GLY A 422 -13.56 6.03 24.13
N ILE A 423 -12.64 5.08 24.27
CA ILE A 423 -11.50 5.20 25.20
C ILE A 423 -10.58 6.41 24.91
N ALA A 424 -10.54 6.86 23.66
CA ALA A 424 -9.72 7.98 23.21
C ALA A 424 -10.52 9.28 23.02
N MET A 425 -11.83 9.30 23.32
CA MET A 425 -12.71 10.45 23.14
C MET A 425 -12.67 11.02 21.71
N TRP A 426 -12.78 10.14 20.73
CA TRP A 426 -12.77 10.52 19.32
C TRP A 426 -14.10 11.12 18.89
N THR A 427 -14.05 12.15 18.06
CA THR A 427 -15.19 12.45 17.18
C THR A 427 -15.22 11.46 16.01
N PRO A 428 -16.39 10.95 15.58
CA PRO A 428 -16.47 9.97 14.50
C PRO A 428 -15.84 10.47 13.18
N SER A 429 -15.93 11.79 12.92
CA SER A 429 -15.35 12.42 11.73
C SER A 429 -13.83 12.42 11.74
N VAL A 430 -13.20 12.76 12.88
CA VAL A 430 -11.74 12.76 13.02
C VAL A 430 -11.23 11.33 13.05
N PHE A 431 -11.88 10.41 13.77
CA PHE A 431 -11.47 9.01 13.79
C PHE A 431 -11.41 8.42 12.38
N ARG A 432 -12.46 8.59 11.56
CA ARG A 432 -12.48 8.08 10.17
C ARG A 432 -11.30 8.58 9.33
N ALA A 433 -10.78 9.78 9.59
CA ALA A 433 -9.64 10.33 8.85
C ALA A 433 -8.31 9.66 9.22
N TRP A 434 -8.21 9.08 10.42
CA TRP A 434 -6.99 8.48 10.97
C TRP A 434 -7.10 6.97 11.21
N ALA A 435 -8.28 6.39 11.00
CA ALA A 435 -8.66 5.08 11.49
C ALA A 435 -7.71 3.96 11.02
N VAL A 436 -7.20 3.22 12.00
CA VAL A 436 -6.40 2.01 11.81
C VAL A 436 -7.01 0.86 12.59
N ASP A 437 -7.04 -0.29 11.91
CA ASP A 437 -7.43 -1.58 12.45
C ASP A 437 -6.32 -2.08 13.40
N GLY A 438 -6.56 -1.92 14.69
CA GLY A 438 -5.61 -2.14 15.78
C GLY A 438 -5.55 -3.59 16.25
N ASP A 439 -6.64 -4.35 16.12
CA ASP A 439 -6.72 -5.77 16.47
C ASP A 439 -6.66 -6.72 15.27
N GLY A 440 -6.79 -6.20 14.05
CA GLY A 440 -6.63 -6.93 12.80
C GLY A 440 -7.91 -7.63 12.34
N ASP A 441 -9.08 -7.27 12.88
CA ASP A 441 -10.36 -7.91 12.58
C ASP A 441 -11.02 -7.44 11.27
N GLY A 442 -10.53 -6.33 10.71
CA GLY A 442 -10.96 -5.77 9.44
C GLY A 442 -12.11 -4.76 9.54
N ASP A 443 -12.65 -4.52 10.72
CA ASP A 443 -13.48 -3.35 11.04
C ASP A 443 -12.59 -2.25 11.64
N LYS A 444 -13.06 -1.01 11.60
CA LYS A 444 -12.36 0.12 12.23
C LYS A 444 -13.36 0.88 13.07
N ASP A 445 -13.42 0.54 14.34
CA ASP A 445 -14.40 1.11 15.26
C ASP A 445 -13.72 1.93 16.35
N HIS A 446 -14.04 3.22 16.42
CA HIS A 446 -13.62 4.10 17.52
C HIS A 446 -14.07 3.65 18.92
N MET A 447 -15.08 2.76 19.01
CA MET A 447 -15.49 2.13 20.26
C MET A 447 -14.64 0.90 20.61
N SER A 448 -13.86 0.36 19.67
CA SER A 448 -12.87 -0.70 19.89
C SER A 448 -11.59 -0.10 20.50
N PRO A 449 -11.19 -0.47 21.73
CA PRO A 449 -9.99 0.07 22.34
C PRO A 449 -8.70 -0.17 21.54
N PRO A 450 -8.45 -1.36 20.95
CA PRO A 450 -7.33 -1.58 20.04
C PRO A 450 -7.24 -0.58 18.89
N ASP A 451 -8.36 -0.32 18.19
CA ASP A 451 -8.42 0.60 17.05
C ASP A 451 -8.25 2.05 17.49
N ALA A 452 -8.98 2.44 18.54
CA ALA A 452 -8.94 3.78 19.10
C ALA A 452 -7.54 4.18 19.58
N ILE A 453 -6.85 3.27 20.28
CA ILE A 453 -5.49 3.48 20.81
C ILE A 453 -4.46 3.48 19.68
N SER A 454 -4.59 2.55 18.72
CA SER A 454 -3.70 2.49 17.55
C SER A 454 -3.81 3.75 16.70
N THR A 455 -5.04 4.22 16.48
CA THR A 455 -5.35 5.45 15.76
C THR A 455 -4.84 6.68 16.51
N MET A 456 -4.97 6.71 17.85
CA MET A 456 -4.43 7.80 18.68
C MET A 456 -2.92 7.88 18.55
N SER A 457 -2.22 6.75 18.65
CA SER A 457 -0.76 6.69 18.49
C SER A 457 -0.29 7.28 17.16
N LEU A 458 -0.95 6.91 16.05
CA LEU A 458 -0.61 7.45 14.73
C LEU A 458 -0.84 8.95 14.64
N TYR A 459 -1.96 9.44 15.17
CA TYR A 459 -2.27 10.85 15.15
C TYR A 459 -1.30 11.68 15.98
N VAL A 460 -0.96 11.23 17.19
CA VAL A 460 -0.01 11.94 18.06
C VAL A 460 1.42 11.88 17.53
N CYS A 461 1.81 10.78 16.89
CA CYS A 461 3.07 10.67 16.17
C CYS A 461 3.17 11.70 15.04
N TRP A 462 2.09 11.85 14.26
CA TRP A 462 2.03 12.88 13.23
C TRP A 462 2.09 14.31 13.79
N LEU A 463 1.41 14.58 14.91
CA LEU A 463 1.47 15.89 15.59
C LEU A 463 2.89 16.23 16.04
N ASP A 464 3.56 15.28 16.69
CA ASP A 464 4.95 15.42 17.13
C ASP A 464 5.89 15.79 15.98
N GLN A 465 5.79 15.06 14.87
CA GLN A 465 6.57 15.32 13.65
C GLN A 465 6.31 16.70 13.07
N ARG A 466 5.04 17.11 13.03
CA ARG A 466 4.64 18.41 12.50
C ARG A 466 5.17 19.56 13.35
N PHE A 467 5.20 19.39 14.67
CA PHE A 467 5.78 20.38 15.58
C PHE A 467 7.30 20.48 15.47
N LYS A 468 7.98 19.35 15.27
CA LYS A 468 9.42 19.33 14.94
C LYS A 468 9.71 20.10 13.64
N GLN A 469 8.93 19.86 12.58
CA GLN A 469 9.07 20.55 11.29
C GLN A 469 8.81 22.06 11.41
N ALA A 470 7.88 22.47 12.27
CA ALA A 470 7.61 23.88 12.57
C ALA A 470 8.68 24.54 13.46
N GLY A 471 9.72 23.80 13.88
CA GLY A 471 10.81 24.30 14.72
C GLY A 471 10.40 24.58 16.16
N LEU A 472 9.43 23.83 16.69
CA LEU A 472 9.05 23.91 18.11
C LEU A 472 10.04 23.14 19.00
N PRO A 473 10.22 23.53 20.28
CA PRO A 473 11.28 22.98 21.12
C PRO A 473 11.03 21.50 21.49
N LYS A 474 12.06 20.63 21.32
CA LYS A 474 11.99 19.18 21.65
C LYS A 474 11.45 18.91 23.06
N LYS A 475 11.92 19.69 24.04
CA LYS A 475 11.53 19.55 25.46
C LYS A 475 10.04 19.77 25.75
N ASP A 476 9.33 20.48 24.86
CA ASP A 476 7.93 20.86 25.06
C ASP A 476 7.00 19.92 24.25
N LEU A 477 7.54 19.01 23.44
CA LEU A 477 6.77 18.19 22.51
C LEU A 477 5.67 17.34 23.16
N PRO A 478 5.86 16.65 24.29
CA PRO A 478 4.76 15.93 24.95
C PRO A 478 3.57 16.83 25.28
N ALA A 479 3.85 18.05 25.74
CA ALA A 479 2.82 19.05 26.06
C ALA A 479 2.16 19.63 24.80
N LEU A 480 2.95 19.86 23.73
CA LEU A 480 2.45 20.32 22.44
C LEU A 480 1.57 19.27 21.75
N VAL A 481 1.94 18.00 21.83
CA VAL A 481 1.16 16.85 21.33
C VAL A 481 -0.18 16.75 22.06
N ALA A 482 -0.17 16.82 23.39
CA ALA A 482 -1.40 16.84 24.18
C ALA A 482 -2.30 18.05 23.82
N ALA A 483 -1.69 19.22 23.57
CA ALA A 483 -2.42 20.40 23.12
C ALA A 483 -3.02 20.19 21.71
N GLY A 484 -2.23 19.66 20.77
CA GLY A 484 -2.64 19.39 19.39
C GLY A 484 -3.78 18.37 19.31
N TYR A 485 -3.78 17.38 20.21
CA TYR A 485 -4.83 16.37 20.29
C TYR A 485 -6.21 16.98 20.59
N ARG A 486 -6.30 17.95 21.52
CA ARG A 486 -7.54 18.66 21.86
C ARG A 486 -7.83 19.90 21.00
N THR A 487 -6.92 20.27 20.10
CA THR A 487 -7.04 21.47 19.28
C THR A 487 -6.81 21.15 17.80
N SER A 488 -5.64 21.50 17.29
CA SER A 488 -5.10 21.15 15.99
C SER A 488 -3.61 21.50 15.97
N ASP A 489 -2.87 20.90 15.05
CA ASP A 489 -1.49 21.28 14.75
C ASP A 489 -1.35 22.78 14.48
N ARG A 490 -2.29 23.35 13.70
CA ARG A 490 -2.26 24.74 13.24
C ARG A 490 -2.35 25.70 14.42
N THR A 491 -3.24 25.43 15.36
CA THR A 491 -3.43 26.27 16.56
C THR A 491 -2.13 26.34 17.36
N VAL A 492 -1.51 25.18 17.60
CA VAL A 492 -0.25 25.07 18.38
C VAL A 492 0.91 25.76 17.66
N ILE A 493 1.00 25.66 16.33
CA ILE A 493 2.04 26.31 15.53
C ILE A 493 1.86 27.83 15.48
N GLU A 494 0.64 28.32 15.25
CA GLU A 494 0.33 29.75 15.20
C GLU A 494 0.58 30.44 16.55
N GLU A 495 0.22 29.79 17.65
CA GLU A 495 0.47 30.28 19.01
C GLU A 495 1.90 29.98 19.51
N ARG A 496 2.69 29.20 18.75
CA ARG A 496 4.04 28.75 19.08
C ARG A 496 4.15 28.13 20.49
N GLY A 497 3.14 27.38 20.91
CA GLY A 497 3.06 26.85 22.27
C GLY A 497 1.71 26.21 22.60
N VAL A 498 1.54 25.85 23.87
CA VAL A 498 0.29 25.29 24.40
C VAL A 498 -0.77 26.39 24.50
N PRO A 499 -1.91 26.30 23.78
CA PRO A 499 -2.97 27.29 23.86
C PRO A 499 -3.62 27.34 25.24
N GLU A 500 -3.95 28.55 25.71
CA GLU A 500 -4.45 28.76 27.08
C GLU A 500 -5.74 27.97 27.36
N ARG A 501 -6.62 27.87 26.35
CA ARG A 501 -7.89 27.16 26.45
C ARG A 501 -7.77 25.65 26.72
N VAL A 502 -6.63 25.03 26.39
CA VAL A 502 -6.38 23.60 26.65
C VAL A 502 -5.31 23.35 27.70
N ARG A 503 -4.71 24.39 28.28
CA ARG A 503 -3.70 24.27 29.33
C ARG A 503 -4.14 23.37 30.50
N PRO A 504 -5.38 23.45 31.03
CA PRO A 504 -5.81 22.54 32.10
C PRO A 504 -5.79 21.06 31.72
N HIS A 505 -6.07 20.74 30.45
CA HIS A 505 -6.00 19.38 29.93
C HIS A 505 -4.54 18.93 29.80
N VAL A 506 -3.69 19.78 29.22
CA VAL A 506 -2.25 19.48 29.06
C VAL A 506 -1.59 19.27 30.41
N ASP A 507 -1.87 20.12 31.40
CA ASP A 507 -1.36 19.96 32.76
C ASP A 507 -1.81 18.62 33.39
N LYS A 508 -3.04 18.19 33.10
CA LYS A 508 -3.56 16.89 33.53
C LYS A 508 -2.79 15.73 32.90
N VAL A 509 -2.51 15.78 31.59
CA VAL A 509 -1.70 14.79 30.87
C VAL A 509 -0.28 14.74 31.42
N MET A 510 0.38 15.89 31.54
CA MET A 510 1.76 15.98 32.01
C MET A 510 1.92 15.49 33.45
N ARG A 511 0.91 15.70 34.31
CA ARG A 511 0.90 15.11 35.66
C ARG A 511 0.85 13.58 35.64
N TYR A 512 -0.02 12.99 34.80
CA TYR A 512 -0.06 11.52 34.67
C TYR A 512 1.20 10.95 34.03
N LEU A 513 1.79 11.66 33.07
CA LEU A 513 3.06 11.27 32.48
C LEU A 513 4.17 11.24 33.54
N ALA A 514 4.27 12.28 34.37
CA ALA A 514 5.22 12.30 35.48
C ALA A 514 4.99 11.16 36.49
N GLU A 515 3.73 10.82 36.79
CA GLU A 515 3.39 9.65 37.64
C GLU A 515 3.85 8.32 37.01
N TYR A 516 3.91 8.22 35.68
CA TYR A 516 4.34 7.02 34.97
C TYR A 516 5.84 6.95 34.70
N GLU A 517 6.53 8.08 34.59
CA GLU A 517 7.98 8.09 34.35
C GLU A 517 8.81 7.97 35.64
N GLY A 518 8.19 8.22 36.81
CA GLY A 518 8.80 8.02 38.13
C GLY A 518 9.40 9.29 38.71
#